data_AF-A0A640VLC5-F1
#
_entry.id   AF-A0A640VLC5-F1
#
_cell.length_a   1.000
_cell.length_b   1.000
_cell.length_c   1.000
_cell.angle_alpha   90.00
_cell.angle_beta   90.00
_cell.angle_gamma   90.00
#
_symmetry.space_group_name_H-M   'P 1'
#
loop_
_entity.id
_entity.type
_entity.pdbx_description
1 polymer ?
#
loop_
_entity_poly.entity_id
_entity_poly.type
_entity_poly.pdbx_seq_one_letter_code
_entity_poly.pdbx_strand_id
1 'polypeptide(L)'
;MTYLAVAGLLAACGSEAEDVAFDGQFYRTGISDLDERHKFQVTAAPVSASLLGAREAARYEATIFCVNEYGSSNINWVVGPDDPDEVLPISNDTLTLEGACPL
;
A
#
# COMPACT_ATOMS: atom_id res chain seq x y z
N MET A 1 45.23 31.39 -12.22
CA MET A 1 44.44 30.82 -11.11
C MET A 1 43.33 29.97 -11.71
N THR A 2 43.47 28.66 -11.58
CA THR A 2 42.58 27.63 -12.13
C THR A 2 41.31 27.56 -11.28
N TYR A 3 40.13 27.74 -11.89
CA TYR A 3 38.85 27.55 -11.20
C TYR A 3 38.47 26.06 -11.29
N LEU A 4 38.50 25.36 -10.15
CA LEU A 4 37.95 24.01 -10.01
C LEU A 4 36.42 24.14 -9.99
N ALA A 5 35.75 23.76 -11.07
CA ALA A 5 34.31 23.54 -11.08
C ALA A 5 34.03 22.17 -10.44
N VAL A 6 33.51 22.16 -9.21
CA VAL A 6 33.04 20.95 -8.53
C VAL A 6 31.66 20.63 -9.10
N ALA A 7 31.58 19.57 -9.90
CA ALA A 7 30.32 19.01 -10.38
C ALA A 7 29.61 18.30 -9.21
N GLY A 8 28.49 18.86 -8.76
CA GLY A 8 27.59 18.20 -7.82
C GLY A 8 26.87 17.04 -8.52
N LEU A 9 27.28 15.81 -8.22
CA LEU A 9 26.49 14.62 -8.52
C LEU A 9 25.30 14.63 -7.57
N LEU A 10 24.14 15.09 -8.05
CA LEU A 10 22.88 14.84 -7.38
C LEU A 10 22.65 13.33 -7.45
N ALA A 11 22.97 12.62 -6.36
CA ALA A 11 22.51 11.25 -6.17
C ALA A 11 20.97 11.31 -6.17
N ALA A 12 20.37 10.79 -7.23
CA ALA A 12 18.92 10.65 -7.30
C ALA A 12 18.53 9.66 -6.19
N CYS A 13 17.89 10.16 -5.15
CA CYS A 13 17.24 9.34 -4.14
C CYS A 13 15.99 8.77 -4.81
N GLY A 14 16.17 7.70 -5.57
CA GLY A 14 15.07 6.91 -6.10
C GLY A 14 14.65 5.94 -5.02
N SER A 15 13.44 6.09 -4.49
CA SER A 15 12.83 5.08 -3.65
C SER A 15 12.50 3.89 -4.53
N GLU A 16 13.35 2.87 -4.55
CA GLU A 16 12.95 1.55 -5.04
C GLU A 16 11.93 1.01 -4.03
N ALA A 17 10.73 0.65 -4.50
CA ALA A 17 9.76 -0.03 -3.67
C ALA A 17 10.36 -1.39 -3.31
N GLU A 18 10.90 -1.48 -2.09
CA GLU A 18 11.42 -2.73 -1.54
C GLU A 18 10.28 -3.75 -1.48
N ASP A 19 10.45 -4.91 -2.11
CA ASP A 19 9.50 -6.02 -1.98
C ASP A 19 9.44 -6.46 -0.52
N VAL A 20 8.37 -6.10 0.18
CA VAL A 20 8.15 -6.47 1.59
C VAL A 20 7.45 -7.82 1.66
N ALA A 21 8.04 -8.76 2.38
CA ALA A 21 7.40 -10.04 2.68
C ALA A 21 6.47 -9.92 3.90
N PHE A 22 5.28 -10.49 3.79
CA PHE A 22 4.29 -10.59 4.87
C PHE A 22 4.04 -12.06 5.18
N ASP A 23 4.11 -12.45 6.45
CA ASP A 23 4.01 -13.87 6.84
C ASP A 23 4.98 -14.80 6.07
N GLY A 24 6.16 -14.26 5.70
CA GLY A 24 7.18 -14.95 4.90
C GLY A 24 6.85 -15.11 3.41
N GLN A 25 5.78 -14.49 2.90
CA GLN A 25 5.32 -14.56 1.51
C GLN A 25 5.30 -13.17 0.85
N PHE A 26 5.42 -13.13 -0.46
CA PHE A 26 5.27 -11.90 -1.24
C PHE A 26 3.87 -11.79 -1.83
N TYR A 27 3.33 -10.58 -1.83
CA TYR A 27 1.99 -10.30 -2.31
C TYR A 27 2.02 -9.24 -3.40
N ARG A 28 1.19 -9.44 -4.41
CA ARG A 28 0.87 -8.41 -5.39
C ARG A 28 -0.24 -7.55 -4.81
N THR A 29 0.07 -6.28 -4.59
CA THR A 29 -0.90 -5.28 -4.14
C THR A 29 -1.30 -4.38 -5.30
N GLY A 30 -2.48 -3.78 -5.20
CA GLY A 30 -2.93 -2.77 -6.15
C GLY A 30 -3.93 -1.84 -5.50
N ILE A 31 -3.78 -0.54 -5.73
CA ILE A 31 -4.67 0.50 -5.22
C ILE A 31 -5.38 1.22 -6.35
N SER A 32 -6.65 1.55 -6.13
CA SER A 32 -7.48 2.35 -7.03
C SER A 32 -8.12 3.48 -6.24
N ASP A 33 -7.81 4.71 -6.63
CA ASP A 33 -8.54 5.89 -6.15
C ASP A 33 -9.94 5.90 -6.79
N LEU A 34 -10.97 6.13 -5.99
CA LEU A 34 -12.36 6.13 -6.43
C LEU A 34 -12.89 7.53 -6.77
N ASP A 35 -12.03 8.55 -6.84
CA ASP A 35 -12.34 9.96 -7.18
C ASP A 35 -13.40 10.61 -6.26
N GLU A 36 -13.66 10.00 -5.10
CA GLU A 36 -14.68 10.43 -4.14
C GLU A 36 -14.09 10.55 -2.73
N ARG A 37 -13.92 11.77 -2.22
CA ARG A 37 -13.58 12.02 -0.79
C ARG A 37 -12.41 11.16 -0.26
N HIS A 38 -11.34 11.04 -1.04
CA HIS A 38 -10.13 10.29 -0.65
C HIS A 38 -10.38 8.79 -0.41
N LYS A 39 -11.47 8.26 -0.96
CA LYS A 39 -11.77 6.83 -0.93
C LYS A 39 -10.88 6.08 -1.90
N PHE A 40 -10.52 4.88 -1.50
CA PHE A 40 -9.77 3.97 -2.33
C PHE A 40 -10.26 2.54 -2.13
N GLN A 41 -9.95 1.71 -3.12
CA GLN A 41 -9.99 0.27 -3.01
C GLN A 41 -8.56 -0.27 -3.08
N VAL A 42 -8.22 -1.19 -2.19
CA VAL A 42 -6.91 -1.87 -2.18
C VAL A 42 -7.10 -3.37 -2.30
N THR A 43 -6.21 -4.01 -3.03
CA THR A 43 -6.22 -5.45 -3.27
C THR A 43 -4.90 -6.10 -2.87
N ALA A 44 -4.96 -7.37 -2.47
CA ALA A 44 -3.78 -8.20 -2.20
C ALA A 44 -4.01 -9.65 -2.64
N ALA A 45 -3.04 -10.22 -3.36
CA ALA A 45 -3.06 -11.61 -3.81
C ALA A 45 -1.64 -12.23 -3.79
N PRO A 46 -1.48 -13.54 -3.54
CA PRO A 46 -2.53 -14.55 -3.37
C PRO A 46 -2.97 -14.74 -1.91
N VAL A 47 -4.27 -14.82 -1.63
CA VAL A 47 -4.81 -15.10 -0.28
C VAL A 47 -4.45 -16.52 0.19
N SER A 48 -4.37 -17.47 -0.75
CA SER A 48 -4.04 -18.87 -0.51
C SER A 48 -2.66 -19.11 0.10
N ALA A 49 -1.73 -18.15 -0.03
CA ALA A 49 -0.43 -18.21 0.61
C ALA A 49 -0.53 -17.95 2.13
N SER A 50 -1.24 -16.90 2.52
CA SER A 50 -1.66 -16.63 3.91
C SER A 50 -2.67 -15.48 3.93
N LEU A 51 -3.84 -15.70 4.55
CA LEU A 51 -4.84 -14.64 4.71
C LEU A 51 -4.30 -13.48 5.56
N LEU A 52 -3.55 -13.80 6.63
CA LEU A 52 -2.92 -12.79 7.48
C LEU A 52 -1.91 -11.96 6.68
N GLY A 53 -1.07 -12.62 5.88
CA GLY A 53 -0.11 -11.92 5.02
C GLY A 53 -0.79 -11.01 4.00
N ALA A 54 -1.88 -11.48 3.37
CA ALA A 54 -2.66 -10.66 2.43
C ALA A 54 -3.31 -9.43 3.11
N ARG A 55 -3.83 -9.58 4.33
CA ARG A 55 -4.38 -8.46 5.13
C ARG A 55 -3.33 -7.39 5.38
N GLU A 56 -2.14 -7.80 5.85
CA GLU A 56 -1.05 -6.86 6.15
C GLU A 56 -0.48 -6.22 4.90
N ALA A 57 -0.35 -6.96 3.80
CA ALA A 57 0.10 -6.42 2.52
C ALA A 57 -0.87 -5.32 2.02
N ALA A 58 -2.17 -5.59 2.06
CA ALA A 58 -3.20 -4.60 1.68
C ALA A 58 -3.18 -3.37 2.60
N ARG A 59 -3.03 -3.55 3.92
CA ARG A 59 -2.90 -2.44 4.87
C ARG A 59 -1.67 -1.60 4.59
N TYR A 60 -0.53 -2.24 4.32
CA TYR A 60 0.73 -1.57 4.04
C TYR A 60 0.63 -0.70 2.78
N GLU A 61 0.11 -1.26 1.68
CA GLU A 61 -0.13 -0.53 0.44
C GLU A 61 -1.03 0.70 0.66
N ALA A 62 -2.17 0.51 1.34
CA ALA A 62 -3.09 1.59 1.63
C ALA A 62 -2.48 2.68 2.50
N THR A 63 -1.61 2.31 3.45
CA THR A 63 -0.90 3.25 4.31
C THR A 63 0.10 4.08 3.51
N ILE A 64 0.87 3.44 2.62
CA ILE A 64 1.79 4.15 1.72
C ILE A 64 1.01 5.15 0.87
N PHE A 65 -0.11 4.73 0.29
CA PHE A 65 -0.96 5.60 -0.52
C PHE A 65 -1.44 6.82 0.27
N CYS A 66 -2.01 6.64 1.46
CA CYS A 66 -2.49 7.77 2.26
C CYS A 66 -1.34 8.68 2.74
N VAL A 67 -0.16 8.14 3.02
CA VAL A 67 1.03 8.94 3.38
C VAL A 67 1.50 9.77 2.18
N ASN A 68 1.56 9.17 1.00
CA ASN A 68 2.07 9.84 -0.20
C ASN A 68 1.10 10.90 -0.72
N GLU A 69 -0.20 10.59 -0.75
CA GLU A 69 -1.21 11.48 -1.32
C GLU A 69 -1.72 12.54 -0.31
N TYR A 70 -1.83 12.17 0.97
CA TYR A 70 -2.49 13.01 1.99
C TYR A 70 -1.65 13.28 3.24
N GLY A 71 -0.43 12.73 3.33
CA GLY A 71 0.46 12.97 4.47
C GLY A 71 0.01 12.32 5.77
N SER A 72 -0.86 11.30 5.71
CA SER A 72 -1.40 10.63 6.90
C SER A 72 -1.33 9.11 6.75
N SER A 73 -0.89 8.41 7.79
CA SER A 73 -0.89 6.94 7.85
C SER A 73 -2.18 6.36 8.41
N ASN A 74 -3.09 7.20 8.88
CA ASN A 74 -4.39 6.77 9.38
C ASN A 74 -5.32 6.44 8.21
N ILE A 75 -6.22 5.48 8.40
CA ILE A 75 -7.19 5.06 7.38
C ILE A 75 -8.55 4.87 8.05
N ASN A 76 -9.60 5.44 7.44
CA ASN A 76 -10.98 5.18 7.81
C ASN A 76 -11.50 4.00 6.96
N TRP A 77 -11.51 2.80 7.53
CA TRP A 77 -11.93 1.60 6.83
C TRP A 77 -13.46 1.50 6.70
N VAL A 78 -13.93 1.08 5.52
CA VAL A 78 -15.30 0.60 5.27
C VAL A 78 -15.33 -0.91 5.43
N VAL A 79 -14.36 -1.58 4.79
CA VAL A 79 -14.02 -2.99 4.99
C VAL A 79 -12.52 -3.08 5.10
N GLY A 80 -12.04 -3.49 6.27
CA GLY A 80 -10.65 -3.34 6.68
C GLY A 80 -9.94 -4.64 7.06
N PRO A 81 -8.62 -4.56 7.27
CA PRO A 81 -7.77 -5.69 7.60
C PRO A 81 -8.01 -6.27 9.01
N ASP A 82 -8.87 -5.65 9.82
CA ASP A 82 -9.23 -6.11 11.17
C ASP A 82 -10.66 -6.70 11.24
N ASP A 83 -11.41 -6.67 10.13
CA ASP A 83 -12.75 -7.24 10.09
C ASP A 83 -12.73 -8.77 10.18
N PRO A 84 -13.81 -9.43 10.66
CA PRO A 84 -13.89 -10.89 10.70
C PRO A 84 -13.66 -11.56 9.34
N ASP A 85 -13.09 -12.76 9.34
CA ASP A 85 -12.81 -13.50 8.10
C ASP A 85 -14.06 -13.72 7.24
N GLU A 86 -15.23 -13.89 7.86
CA GLU A 86 -16.49 -14.18 7.15
C GLU A 86 -17.02 -13.01 6.33
N VAL A 87 -16.59 -11.78 6.61
CA VAL A 87 -17.04 -10.57 5.91
C VAL A 87 -16.02 -10.06 4.91
N LEU A 88 -14.82 -10.65 4.86
CA LEU A 88 -13.78 -10.22 3.94
C LEU A 88 -14.14 -10.53 2.48
N PRO A 89 -14.09 -9.54 1.57
CA PRO A 89 -14.31 -9.75 0.15
C PRO A 89 -13.11 -10.47 -0.48
N ILE A 90 -13.22 -11.79 -0.60
CA ILE A 90 -12.21 -12.64 -1.23
C ILE A 90 -12.82 -13.30 -2.47
N SER A 91 -12.22 -13.05 -3.63
CA SER A 91 -12.62 -13.67 -4.89
C SER A 91 -11.41 -13.93 -5.77
N ASN A 92 -11.36 -15.07 -6.46
CA ASN A 92 -10.24 -15.45 -7.32
C ASN A 92 -8.86 -15.28 -6.64
N ASP A 93 -8.78 -15.74 -5.39
CA ASP A 93 -7.55 -15.68 -4.57
C ASP A 93 -7.03 -14.26 -4.29
N THR A 94 -7.90 -13.26 -4.39
CA THR A 94 -7.59 -11.85 -4.18
C THR A 94 -8.48 -11.30 -3.08
N LEU A 95 -7.87 -10.70 -2.06
CA LEU A 95 -8.53 -9.93 -1.02
C LEU A 95 -8.76 -8.50 -1.55
N THR A 96 -9.95 -7.95 -1.33
CA THR A 96 -10.28 -6.56 -1.65
C THR A 96 -10.78 -5.85 -0.39
N LEU A 97 -10.16 -4.73 -0.05
CA LEU A 97 -10.52 -3.87 1.07
C LEU A 97 -10.88 -2.47 0.56
N GLU A 98 -11.66 -1.74 1.34
CA GLU A 98 -12.11 -0.39 0.98
C GLU A 98 -12.00 0.54 2.18
N GLY A 99 -11.50 1.75 1.94
CA GLY A 99 -11.35 2.76 2.97
C GLY A 99 -11.24 4.16 2.39
N ALA A 100 -10.98 5.12 3.25
CA ALA A 100 -10.67 6.50 2.87
C ALA A 100 -9.53 7.05 3.72
N CYS A 101 -8.66 7.83 3.09
CA CYS A 101 -7.66 8.60 3.82
C CYS A 101 -8.34 9.76 4.59
N PRO A 102 -7.94 10.04 5.83
CA PRO A 102 -8.50 11.12 6.63
C PRO A 102 -8.12 12.48 6.06
N LEU A 103 -8.98 13.48 6.34
CA LEU A 103 -8.77 14.90 6.01
C LEU A 103 -7.74 15.57 6.92
#